data_AF-A0A1X0WFX1-F1
#
_entry.id   AF-A0A1X0WFX1-F1
#
_cell.length_a   1.000
_cell.length_b   1.000
_cell.length_c   1.000
_cell.angle_alpha   90.00
_cell.angle_beta   90.00
_cell.angle_gamma   90.00
#
_symmetry.space_group_name_H-M   'P 1'
#
loop_
_entity.id
_entity.type
_entity.pdbx_description
1 polymer ?
#
loop_
_entity_poly.entity_id
_entity_poly.type
_entity_poly.pdbx_seq_one_letter_code
_entity_poly.pdbx_strand_id
1 'polypeptide(L)'
;MQTIIFESCRFTRLGLIHSLAVNGIGSRETSYANSLEDLQRSCEHPIPRIILINESCLPIQSQSSTVIRNLIVEHPQSLFIIFMSSTNNHFEQYVFVRENVIITSKSIKTATLNQLLSHHVRQFNLTGIGDNRLNISPVVLSRSESNMLKMWMSGEGTTQISDKLRIKVKTVSSYKGSIKRKIKSQNKHIIYHVVRLSDSLTEGIYVS
;
A
#
# COMPACT_ATOMS: atom_id res chain seq x y z
N MET A 1 -5.18 -6.84 -20.95
CA MET A 1 -4.60 -6.17 -19.77
C MET A 1 -4.14 -7.24 -18.79
N GLN A 2 -2.84 -7.42 -18.54
CA GLN A 2 -2.39 -8.48 -17.63
C GLN A 2 -2.50 -8.04 -16.16
N THR A 3 -3.03 -8.91 -15.32
CA THR A 3 -3.06 -8.79 -13.86
C THR A 3 -2.28 -9.94 -13.24
N ILE A 4 -1.50 -9.67 -12.20
CA ILE A 4 -0.78 -10.70 -11.45
C ILE A 4 -1.32 -10.74 -10.03
N ILE A 5 -1.58 -11.94 -9.52
CA ILE A 5 -1.92 -12.19 -8.13
C ILE A 5 -0.79 -12.98 -7.47
N PHE A 6 -0.13 -12.36 -6.50
CA PHE A 6 0.85 -12.99 -5.62
C PHE A 6 0.24 -13.20 -4.22
N GLU A 7 -0.47 -14.31 -4.07
CA GLU A 7 -1.22 -14.68 -2.86
C GLU A 7 -1.27 -16.21 -2.71
N SER A 8 -0.82 -16.71 -1.57
CA SER A 8 -0.81 -18.15 -1.27
C SER A 8 -2.22 -18.66 -0.93
N CYS A 9 -3.05 -17.86 -0.26
CA CYS A 9 -4.38 -18.25 0.19
C CYS A 9 -5.37 -18.38 -0.99
N ARG A 10 -5.89 -19.60 -1.21
CA ARG A 10 -6.85 -19.89 -2.30
C ARG A 10 -8.16 -19.12 -2.14
N PHE A 11 -8.68 -18.96 -0.92
CA PHE A 11 -9.90 -18.19 -0.68
C PHE A 11 -9.73 -16.71 -0.99
N THR A 12 -8.59 -16.11 -0.61
CA THR A 12 -8.29 -14.72 -0.96
C THR A 12 -8.16 -14.57 -2.47
N ARG A 13 -7.48 -15.50 -3.16
CA ARG A 13 -7.43 -15.51 -4.63
C ARG A 13 -8.81 -15.53 -5.27
N LEU A 14 -9.72 -16.39 -4.81
CA LEU A 14 -11.09 -16.44 -5.33
C LEU A 14 -11.83 -15.11 -5.16
N GLY A 15 -11.72 -14.47 -4.00
CA GLY A 15 -12.31 -13.14 -3.76
C GLY A 15 -11.73 -12.06 -4.68
N LEU A 16 -10.41 -12.06 -4.88
CA LEU A 16 -9.74 -11.12 -5.78
C LEU A 16 -10.18 -11.35 -7.25
N ILE A 17 -10.24 -12.59 -7.71
CA ILE A 17 -10.71 -12.95 -9.06
C ILE A 17 -12.14 -12.45 -9.28
N HIS A 18 -13.02 -12.64 -8.29
CA HIS A 18 -14.39 -12.13 -8.38
C HIS A 18 -14.41 -10.60 -8.50
N SER A 19 -13.63 -9.89 -7.68
CA SER A 19 -13.48 -8.43 -7.79
C SER A 19 -12.93 -8.00 -9.15
N LEU A 20 -11.92 -8.70 -9.69
CA LEU A 20 -11.36 -8.42 -11.01
C LEU A 20 -12.40 -8.63 -12.13
N ALA A 21 -13.17 -9.72 -12.07
CA ALA A 21 -14.21 -10.04 -13.04
C ALA A 21 -15.34 -8.99 -13.07
N VAL A 22 -15.77 -8.51 -11.90
CA VAL A 22 -16.75 -7.40 -11.79
C VAL A 22 -16.25 -6.11 -12.44
N ASN A 23 -14.93 -5.93 -12.55
CA ASN A 23 -14.27 -4.80 -13.19
C ASN A 23 -13.86 -5.07 -14.65
N GLY A 24 -14.39 -6.13 -15.27
CA GLY A 24 -14.16 -6.46 -16.68
C GLY A 24 -12.80 -7.11 -16.97
N ILE A 25 -12.09 -7.57 -15.94
CA ILE A 25 -10.79 -8.23 -16.09
C ILE A 25 -11.02 -9.74 -16.15
N GLY A 26 -10.74 -10.34 -17.30
CA GLY A 26 -11.00 -11.76 -17.55
C GLY A 26 -10.03 -12.69 -16.81
N SER A 27 -10.40 -13.97 -16.70
CA SER A 27 -9.51 -15.02 -16.17
C SER A 27 -8.27 -15.22 -17.04
N ARG A 28 -8.39 -15.08 -18.37
CA ARG A 28 -7.26 -15.14 -19.32
C ARG A 28 -6.26 -13.99 -19.16
N GLU A 29 -6.71 -12.92 -18.55
CA GLU A 29 -5.94 -11.72 -18.25
C GLU A 29 -5.30 -11.77 -16.86
N THR A 30 -5.59 -12.80 -16.06
CA THR A 30 -5.11 -12.96 -14.69
C THR A 30 -4.12 -14.12 -14.62
N SER A 31 -2.93 -13.83 -14.07
CA SER A 31 -1.87 -14.81 -13.83
C SER A 31 -1.53 -14.85 -12.33
N TYR A 32 -0.91 -15.94 -11.89
CA TYR A 32 -0.54 -16.15 -10.49
C TYR A 32 0.97 -16.30 -10.38
N ALA A 33 1.58 -15.56 -9.44
CA ALA A 33 2.96 -15.79 -9.04
C ALA A 33 2.98 -16.67 -7.79
N ASN A 34 3.85 -17.67 -7.74
CA ASN A 34 4.02 -18.52 -6.56
C ASN A 34 5.31 -18.23 -5.79
N SER A 35 6.25 -17.54 -6.42
CA SER A 35 7.47 -17.04 -5.81
C SER A 35 7.76 -15.59 -6.23
N LEU A 36 8.76 -14.98 -5.60
CA LEU A 36 9.21 -13.64 -5.97
C LEU A 36 9.85 -13.62 -7.37
N GLU A 37 10.57 -14.68 -7.71
CA GLU A 37 11.17 -14.86 -9.04
C GLU A 37 10.10 -15.06 -10.13
N ASP A 38 9.02 -15.80 -9.82
CA ASP A 38 7.85 -15.90 -10.70
C ASP A 38 7.20 -14.53 -10.94
N LEU A 39 7.07 -13.73 -9.87
CA LEU A 39 6.51 -12.38 -9.97
C LEU A 39 7.38 -11.49 -10.87
N GLN A 40 8.70 -11.49 -10.66
CA GLN A 40 9.64 -10.72 -11.50
C GLN A 40 9.53 -11.12 -12.97
N ARG A 41 9.61 -12.42 -13.28
CA ARG A 41 9.47 -12.91 -14.66
C ARG A 41 8.14 -12.54 -15.29
N SER A 42 7.06 -12.59 -14.50
CA SER A 42 5.72 -12.24 -14.99
C SER A 42 5.55 -10.74 -15.25
N CYS A 43 6.44 -9.90 -14.72
CA CYS A 43 6.45 -8.46 -14.97
C CYS A 43 7.21 -8.07 -16.25
N GLU A 44 8.03 -8.95 -16.83
CA GLU A 44 8.87 -8.64 -17.99
C GLU A 44 8.01 -8.42 -19.25
N HIS A 45 7.23 -9.43 -19.68
CA HIS A 45 6.43 -9.35 -20.90
C HIS A 45 5.17 -10.25 -20.85
N PRO A 46 3.96 -9.70 -21.07
CA PRO A 46 3.64 -8.27 -21.16
C PRO A 46 3.74 -7.55 -19.79
N ILE A 47 3.80 -6.22 -19.79
CA ILE A 47 3.83 -5.45 -18.53
C ILE A 47 2.44 -5.54 -17.86
N PRO A 48 2.35 -6.04 -16.62
CA PRO A 48 1.09 -6.13 -15.88
C PRO A 48 0.58 -4.74 -15.52
N ARG A 49 -0.73 -4.52 -15.57
CA ARG A 49 -1.34 -3.25 -15.14
C ARG A 49 -1.72 -3.23 -13.67
N ILE A 50 -2.01 -4.39 -13.11
CA ILE A 50 -2.42 -4.54 -11.72
C ILE A 50 -1.63 -5.69 -11.13
N ILE A 51 -1.01 -5.45 -9.98
CA ILE A 51 -0.24 -6.45 -9.24
C ILE A 51 -0.80 -6.47 -7.82
N LEU A 52 -1.45 -7.58 -7.46
CA LEU A 52 -2.05 -7.79 -6.16
C LEU A 52 -1.11 -8.67 -5.33
N ILE A 53 -0.58 -8.14 -4.23
CA ILE A 53 0.43 -8.81 -3.41
C ILE A 53 -0.08 -8.94 -1.99
N ASN A 54 -0.06 -10.14 -1.44
CA ASN A 54 -0.20 -10.31 0.01
C ASN A 54 1.18 -10.20 0.67
N GLU A 55 1.29 -9.39 1.72
CA GLU A 55 2.52 -9.22 2.50
C GLU A 55 3.09 -10.55 2.99
N SER A 56 2.26 -11.54 3.34
CA SER A 56 2.78 -12.84 3.81
C SER A 56 3.56 -13.62 2.74
N CYS A 57 3.39 -13.25 1.47
CA CYS A 57 4.14 -13.82 0.35
C CYS A 57 5.50 -13.12 0.17
N LEU A 58 5.72 -11.97 0.82
CA LEU A 58 6.98 -11.26 0.77
C LEU A 58 7.95 -11.87 1.80
N PRO A 59 9.17 -12.28 1.39
CA PRO A 59 10.15 -12.77 2.33
C PRO A 59 10.55 -11.67 3.32
N ILE A 60 10.77 -12.06 4.58
CA ILE A 60 11.15 -11.14 5.67
C ILE A 60 12.59 -10.61 5.51
N GLN A 61 13.33 -11.08 4.50
CA GLN A 61 14.74 -10.79 4.27
C GLN A 61 14.94 -9.47 3.49
N SER A 62 15.98 -8.72 3.85
CA SER A 62 16.32 -7.40 3.28
C SER A 62 16.61 -7.40 1.77
N GLN A 63 17.01 -8.53 1.20
CA GLN A 63 17.24 -8.64 -0.25
C GLN A 63 15.91 -8.67 -1.03
N SER A 64 14.88 -9.29 -0.47
CA SER A 64 13.57 -9.43 -1.11
C SER A 64 12.77 -8.12 -1.15
N SER A 65 12.97 -7.24 -0.17
CA SER A 65 12.39 -5.89 -0.20
C SER A 65 13.00 -5.03 -1.30
N THR A 66 14.28 -5.23 -1.61
CA THR A 66 14.96 -4.53 -2.71
C THR A 66 14.37 -4.94 -4.06
N VAL A 67 14.10 -6.22 -4.26
CA VAL A 67 13.48 -6.73 -5.50
C VAL A 67 12.10 -6.11 -5.74
N ILE A 68 11.20 -6.13 -4.75
CA ILE A 68 9.88 -5.53 -4.91
C ILE A 68 9.97 -4.01 -5.12
N ARG A 69 10.88 -3.34 -4.42
CA ARG A 69 11.14 -1.91 -4.62
C ARG A 69 11.54 -1.61 -6.06
N ASN A 70 12.47 -2.39 -6.62
CA ASN A 70 12.90 -2.22 -8.00
C ASN A 70 11.74 -2.45 -8.96
N LEU A 71 10.93 -3.50 -8.77
CA LEU A 71 9.73 -3.73 -9.58
C LEU A 71 8.75 -2.55 -9.52
N ILE A 72 8.51 -1.96 -8.35
CA ILE A 72 7.63 -0.79 -8.21
C ILE A 72 8.15 0.41 -9.01
N VAL A 73 9.47 0.64 -8.99
CA VAL A 73 10.13 1.76 -9.69
C VAL A 73 10.18 1.52 -11.20
N GLU A 74 10.48 0.30 -11.63
CA GLU A 74 10.57 -0.10 -13.05
C GLU A 74 9.20 -0.12 -13.74
N HIS A 75 8.11 -0.24 -12.96
CA HIS A 75 6.74 -0.29 -13.47
C HIS A 75 5.83 0.83 -12.92
N PRO A 76 6.11 2.12 -13.25
CA PRO A 76 5.34 3.25 -12.73
C PRO A 76 3.89 3.28 -13.22
N GLN A 77 3.58 2.58 -14.32
CA GLN A 77 2.24 2.48 -14.91
C GLN A 77 1.41 1.29 -14.38
N SER A 78 1.99 0.51 -13.46
CA SER A 78 1.36 -0.66 -12.86
C SER A 78 0.90 -0.32 -11.46
N LEU A 79 -0.37 -0.59 -11.14
CA LEU A 79 -0.89 -0.41 -9.78
C LEU A 79 -0.53 -1.61 -8.91
N PHE A 80 0.27 -1.37 -7.89
CA PHE A 80 0.57 -2.33 -6.84
C PHE A 80 -0.43 -2.16 -5.68
N ILE A 81 -1.19 -3.21 -5.37
CA ILE A 81 -2.05 -3.27 -4.18
C ILE A 81 -1.47 -4.30 -3.22
N ILE A 82 -0.94 -3.81 -2.11
CA ILE A 82 -0.31 -4.62 -1.07
C ILE A 82 -1.31 -4.83 0.07
N PHE A 83 -1.68 -6.10 0.29
CA PHE A 83 -2.55 -6.52 1.39
C PHE A 83 -1.70 -6.90 2.60
N MET A 84 -1.91 -6.18 3.71
CA MET A 84 -1.29 -6.49 5.00
C MET A 84 -1.77 -7.85 5.52
N SER A 85 -0.85 -8.66 6.05
CA SER A 85 -1.16 -10.02 6.51
C SER A 85 -1.66 -10.09 7.97
N SER A 86 -1.60 -9.00 8.73
CA SER A 86 -1.91 -9.02 10.17
C SER A 86 -3.39 -9.30 10.44
N THR A 87 -3.67 -10.45 11.06
CA THR A 87 -5.01 -11.01 11.31
C THR A 87 -5.88 -10.23 12.30
N ASN A 88 -5.28 -9.41 13.17
CA ASN A 88 -5.99 -8.64 14.20
C ASN A 88 -6.15 -7.14 13.90
N ASN A 89 -5.85 -6.71 12.67
CA ASN A 89 -5.93 -5.31 12.28
C ASN A 89 -7.08 -5.10 11.29
N HIS A 90 -8.29 -4.86 11.83
CA HIS A 90 -9.42 -4.44 11.02
C HIS A 90 -9.15 -3.04 10.45
N PHE A 91 -8.81 -2.98 9.16
CA PHE A 91 -8.47 -1.77 8.43
C PHE A 91 -9.24 -1.76 7.11
N GLU A 92 -10.43 -1.18 7.13
CA GLU A 92 -11.30 -1.10 5.94
C GLU A 92 -10.92 0.05 4.98
N GLN A 93 -9.88 0.80 5.32
CA GLN A 93 -9.36 1.92 4.55
C GLN A 93 -8.15 1.49 3.72
N TYR A 94 -7.68 2.39 2.85
CA TYR A 94 -6.47 2.21 2.08
C TYR A 94 -5.64 3.49 2.08
N VAL A 95 -4.34 3.32 1.86
CA VAL A 95 -3.34 4.40 1.85
C VAL A 95 -2.50 4.31 0.58
N PHE A 96 -2.48 5.38 -0.21
CA PHE A 96 -1.46 5.56 -1.25
C PHE A 96 -0.15 5.94 -0.55
N VAL A 97 0.90 5.13 -0.73
CA VAL A 97 2.25 5.43 -0.23
C VAL A 97 3.17 5.93 -1.35
N ARG A 98 2.80 5.62 -2.59
CA ARG A 98 3.28 6.17 -3.86
C ARG A 98 2.10 6.31 -4.81
N GLU A 99 2.28 6.98 -5.93
CA GLU A 99 1.21 7.16 -6.94
C GLU A 99 0.70 5.81 -7.49
N ASN A 100 1.59 4.82 -7.59
CA ASN A 100 1.30 3.49 -8.09
C ASN A 100 1.27 2.40 -7.02
N VAL A 101 1.31 2.74 -5.73
CA VAL A 101 1.35 1.75 -4.62
C VAL A 101 0.30 2.08 -3.55
N ILE A 102 -0.61 1.14 -3.33
CA ILE A 102 -1.61 1.16 -2.28
C ILE A 102 -1.28 0.11 -1.23
N ILE A 103 -1.39 0.50 0.05
CA ILE A 103 -1.39 -0.43 1.18
C ILE A 103 -2.79 -0.48 1.80
N THR A 104 -3.31 -1.68 1.98
CA THR A 104 -4.61 -1.95 2.61
C THR A 104 -4.56 -3.26 3.40
N SER A 105 -5.59 -3.58 4.21
CA SER A 105 -5.73 -4.94 4.75
C SER A 105 -6.73 -5.76 3.95
N LYS A 106 -6.78 -7.07 4.23
CA LYS A 106 -7.78 -8.00 3.68
C LYS A 106 -9.21 -7.68 4.14
N SER A 107 -9.40 -6.79 5.10
CA SER A 107 -10.71 -6.31 5.55
C SER A 107 -11.27 -5.16 4.70
N ILE A 108 -10.57 -4.73 3.65
CA ILE A 108 -11.12 -3.74 2.71
C ILE A 108 -12.48 -4.20 2.17
N LYS A 109 -13.45 -3.29 2.14
CA LYS A 109 -14.76 -3.59 1.57
C LYS A 109 -14.62 -3.87 0.08
N THR A 110 -15.31 -4.90 -0.40
CA THR A 110 -15.34 -5.28 -1.82
C THR A 110 -15.74 -4.11 -2.72
N ALA A 111 -16.71 -3.28 -2.29
CA ALA A 111 -17.11 -2.08 -3.01
C ALA A 111 -15.95 -1.08 -3.18
N THR A 112 -15.17 -0.85 -2.12
CA THR A 112 -13.99 0.02 -2.15
C THR A 112 -12.91 -0.55 -3.06
N LEU A 113 -12.61 -1.85 -2.97
CA LEU A 113 -11.65 -2.50 -3.86
C LEU A 113 -12.09 -2.39 -5.33
N ASN A 114 -13.36 -2.65 -5.63
CA ASN A 114 -13.89 -2.54 -6.98
C ASN A 114 -13.84 -1.08 -7.50
N GLN A 115 -14.07 -0.09 -6.64
CA GLN A 115 -13.90 1.30 -7.02
C GLN A 115 -12.45 1.63 -7.39
N LEU A 116 -11.46 1.13 -6.64
CA LEU A 116 -10.04 1.29 -6.95
C LEU A 116 -9.68 0.66 -8.30
N LEU A 117 -10.12 -0.59 -8.51
CA LEU A 117 -9.87 -1.33 -9.74
C LEU A 117 -10.53 -0.65 -10.95
N SER A 118 -11.83 -0.36 -10.90
CA SER A 118 -12.56 0.32 -11.99
C SER A 118 -11.96 1.68 -12.35
N HIS A 119 -11.49 2.44 -11.36
CA HIS A 119 -10.84 3.72 -11.63
C HIS A 119 -9.53 3.51 -12.39
N HIS A 120 -8.67 2.60 -11.93
CA HIS A 120 -7.40 2.32 -12.59
C HIS A 120 -7.59 1.79 -14.01
N VAL A 121 -8.54 0.86 -14.23
CA VAL A 121 -8.87 0.34 -15.56
C VAL A 121 -9.40 1.43 -16.49
N ARG A 122 -10.28 2.31 -16.00
CA ARG A 122 -10.82 3.43 -16.79
C ARG A 122 -9.75 4.46 -17.16
N GLN A 123 -8.89 4.82 -16.21
CA GLN A 123 -7.77 5.72 -16.45
C GLN A 123 -6.83 5.17 -17.55
N PHE A 124 -6.73 3.84 -17.64
CA PHE A 124 -5.94 3.19 -18.66
C PHE A 124 -6.62 3.15 -20.04
N ASN A 125 -7.93 2.87 -20.07
CA ASN A 125 -8.68 2.72 -21.32
C ASN A 125 -9.09 4.06 -21.96
N LEU A 126 -9.24 5.11 -21.16
CA LEU A 126 -9.56 6.45 -21.63
C LEU A 126 -8.26 7.26 -21.68
N THR A 127 -7.75 7.51 -22.87
CA THR A 127 -6.66 8.47 -23.11
C THR A 127 -7.10 9.89 -22.73
N GLY A 128 -7.09 10.21 -21.44
CA GLY A 128 -7.04 11.58 -20.93
C GLY A 128 -8.35 12.38 -20.80
N ILE A 129 -9.55 11.76 -20.79
CA ILE A 129 -10.79 12.53 -20.57
C ILE A 129 -11.73 11.78 -19.62
N GLY A 130 -11.91 12.31 -18.40
CA GLY A 130 -12.93 11.82 -17.47
C GLY A 130 -12.62 12.14 -16.01
N ASP A 131 -13.12 13.28 -15.55
CA ASP A 131 -12.99 13.85 -14.21
C ASP A 131 -13.78 13.06 -13.16
N ASN A 132 -13.18 11.98 -12.65
CA ASN A 132 -13.65 11.34 -11.43
C ASN A 132 -12.45 10.92 -10.58
N ARG A 133 -11.64 11.92 -10.23
CA ARG A 133 -10.37 11.76 -9.53
C ARG A 133 -10.61 11.08 -8.18
N LEU A 134 -10.28 9.79 -8.08
CA LEU A 134 -9.84 9.28 -6.78
C LEU A 134 -8.71 10.20 -6.31
N ASN A 135 -8.75 10.64 -5.06
CA ASN A 135 -7.64 11.39 -4.50
C ASN A 135 -6.45 10.44 -4.36
N ILE A 136 -5.63 10.36 -5.41
CA ILE A 136 -4.42 9.52 -5.52
C ILE A 136 -3.25 10.14 -4.74
N SER A 137 -3.45 11.26 -4.01
CA SER A 137 -2.37 11.92 -3.28
C SER A 137 -1.70 10.93 -2.31
N PRO A 138 -0.42 10.57 -2.55
CA PRO A 138 0.31 9.72 -1.65
C PRO A 138 0.41 10.40 -0.28
N VAL A 139 0.49 9.60 0.77
CA VAL A 139 0.72 10.16 2.10
C VAL A 139 2.08 10.86 2.12
N VAL A 140 2.05 12.10 2.59
CA VAL A 140 3.24 12.91 2.84
C VAL A 140 3.22 13.33 4.29
N LEU A 141 4.31 13.08 5.01
CA LEU A 141 4.52 13.57 6.37
C LEU A 141 5.42 14.81 6.32
N SER A 142 5.21 15.75 7.25
CA SER A 142 6.22 16.78 7.44
C SER A 142 7.48 16.19 8.08
N ARG A 143 8.63 16.86 7.94
CA ARG A 143 9.85 16.46 8.65
C ARG A 143 9.62 16.26 10.16
N SER A 144 8.85 17.15 10.79
CA SER A 144 8.52 17.05 12.21
C SER A 144 7.63 15.86 12.55
N GLU A 145 6.63 15.56 11.70
CA GLU A 145 5.79 14.37 11.86
C GLU A 145 6.61 13.09 11.70
N SER A 146 7.50 13.02 10.70
CA SER A 146 8.37 11.87 10.45
C SER A 146 9.32 11.62 11.62
N ASN A 147 10.01 12.67 12.11
CA ASN A 147 10.91 12.56 13.26
C ASN A 147 10.16 12.12 14.52
N MET A 148 8.99 12.70 14.79
CA MET A 148 8.14 12.32 15.92
C MET A 148 7.67 10.86 15.80
N LEU A 149 7.27 10.44 14.60
CA LEU A 149 6.80 9.08 14.34
C LEU A 149 7.90 8.04 14.55
N LYS A 150 9.14 8.30 14.13
CA LYS A 150 10.29 7.42 14.38
C LYS A 150 10.47 7.15 15.88
N MET A 151 10.42 8.20 16.70
CA MET A 151 10.53 8.09 18.16
C MET A 151 9.32 7.38 18.77
N TRP A 152 8.12 7.64 18.24
CA TRP A 152 6.91 6.96 18.71
C TRP A 152 6.92 5.46 18.38
N MET A 153 7.47 5.09 17.22
CA MET A 153 7.67 3.71 16.78
C MET A 153 8.78 3.00 17.58
N SER A 154 9.77 3.72 18.10
CA SER A 154 10.78 3.16 19.03
C SER A 154 10.27 3.03 20.47
N GLY A 155 8.99 3.27 20.73
CA GLY A 155 8.35 3.07 22.02
C GLY A 155 8.37 4.29 22.94
N GLU A 156 8.84 5.44 22.47
CA GLU A 156 8.94 6.63 23.31
C GLU A 156 7.56 7.23 23.68
N GLY A 157 7.44 7.65 24.93
CA GLY A 157 6.26 8.33 25.45
C GLY A 157 6.14 9.77 24.96
N THR A 158 4.93 10.34 25.04
CA THR A 158 4.67 11.72 24.58
C THR A 158 5.59 12.75 25.26
N THR A 159 5.84 12.62 26.58
CA THR A 159 6.72 13.52 27.32
C THR A 159 8.18 13.39 26.88
N GLN A 160 8.70 12.16 26.75
CA GLN A 160 10.06 11.91 26.28
C GLN A 160 10.31 12.50 24.89
N ILE A 161 9.35 12.31 23.98
CA ILE A 161 9.40 12.90 22.64
C ILE A 161 9.38 14.43 22.71
N SER A 162 8.55 14.99 23.58
CA SER A 162 8.45 16.44 23.82
C SER A 162 9.80 17.03 24.21
N ASP A 163 10.47 16.39 25.18
CA ASP A 163 11.74 16.85 25.74
C ASP A 163 12.86 16.78 24.70
N LYS A 164 12.97 15.64 24.00
CA LYS A 164 13.99 15.42 22.96
C LYS A 164 13.83 16.33 21.74
N LEU A 165 12.59 16.57 21.29
CA LEU A 165 12.32 17.48 20.18
C LEU A 165 12.25 18.95 20.61
N ARG A 166 12.32 19.24 21.92
CA ARG A 166 12.18 20.58 22.51
C ARG A 166 10.90 21.29 22.04
N ILE A 167 9.79 20.56 21.98
CA ILE A 167 8.46 21.07 21.65
C ILE A 167 7.50 20.87 22.82
N LYS A 168 6.30 21.47 22.76
CA LYS A 168 5.27 21.27 23.78
C LYS A 168 4.61 19.90 23.63
N VAL A 169 4.19 19.28 24.74
CA VAL A 169 3.44 18.00 24.75
C VAL A 169 2.22 18.05 23.84
N LYS A 170 1.50 19.18 23.84
CA LYS A 170 0.35 19.41 22.95
C LYS A 170 0.72 19.35 21.46
N THR A 171 1.92 19.77 21.09
CA THR A 171 2.43 19.71 19.72
C THR A 171 2.69 18.26 19.32
N VAL A 172 3.26 17.44 20.21
CA VAL A 172 3.42 15.98 19.98
C VAL A 172 2.06 15.33 19.74
N SER A 173 1.06 15.63 20.58
CA SER A 173 -0.30 15.12 20.41
C SER A 173 -0.92 15.57 19.09
N SER A 174 -0.68 16.81 18.66
CA SER A 174 -1.13 17.33 17.37
C SER A 174 -0.49 16.56 16.20
N TYR A 175 0.82 16.31 16.23
CA TYR A 175 1.50 15.50 15.22
C TYR A 175 0.96 14.06 15.16
N LYS A 176 0.71 13.42 16.31
CA LYS A 176 0.07 12.09 16.35
C LYS A 176 -1.32 12.12 15.72
N GLY A 177 -2.12 13.14 16.02
CA GLY A 177 -3.44 13.34 15.40
C GLY A 177 -3.37 13.56 13.89
N SER A 178 -2.38 14.30 13.42
CA SER A 178 -2.14 14.53 11.99
C SER A 178 -1.79 13.24 11.25
N ILE A 179 -0.84 12.45 11.77
CA ILE A 179 -0.44 11.15 11.19
C ILE A 179 -1.63 10.19 11.15
N LYS A 180 -2.43 10.12 12.24
CA LYS A 180 -3.65 9.30 12.29
C LYS A 180 -4.65 9.65 11.19
N ARG A 181 -4.84 10.95 10.90
CA ARG A 181 -5.70 11.40 9.78
C ARG A 181 -5.11 11.02 8.43
N LYS A 182 -3.81 11.25 8.22
CA LYS A 182 -3.12 10.96 6.95
C LYS A 182 -3.14 9.46 6.61
N ILE A 183 -2.90 8.60 7.59
CA ILE A 183 -2.92 7.13 7.46
C ILE A 183 -4.35 6.55 7.59
N LYS A 184 -5.32 7.38 7.96
CA LYS A 184 -6.74 7.00 8.14
C LYS A 184 -6.95 5.90 9.19
N SER A 185 -6.18 5.91 10.27
CA SER A 185 -6.30 4.93 11.35
C SER A 185 -5.99 5.53 12.72
N GLN A 186 -6.74 5.11 13.74
CA GLN A 186 -6.46 5.44 15.15
C GLN A 186 -5.55 4.42 15.82
N ASN A 187 -5.43 3.23 15.24
CA ASN A 187 -4.68 2.12 15.80
C ASN A 187 -3.18 2.29 15.46
N LYS A 188 -2.35 2.45 16.50
CA LYS A 188 -0.90 2.60 16.34
C LYS A 188 -0.25 1.43 15.59
N HIS A 189 -0.76 0.22 15.76
CA HIS A 189 -0.21 -0.96 15.09
C HIS A 189 -0.41 -0.89 13.58
N ILE A 190 -1.59 -0.44 13.12
CA ILE A 190 -1.86 -0.20 11.69
C ILE A 190 -0.93 0.88 11.15
N ILE A 191 -0.79 2.00 11.88
CA ILE A 191 0.09 3.10 11.45
C ILE A 191 1.53 2.61 11.29
N TYR A 192 2.05 1.91 12.29
CA TYR A 192 3.43 1.43 12.29
C TYR A 192 3.67 0.40 11.18
N HIS A 193 2.66 -0.43 10.92
CA HIS A 193 2.73 -1.45 9.89
C HIS A 193 2.73 -0.83 8.48
N VAL A 194 1.85 0.12 8.21
CA VAL A 194 1.82 0.88 6.94
C VAL A 194 3.17 1.57 6.70
N VAL A 195 3.73 2.22 7.73
CA VAL A 195 5.04 2.90 7.63
C VAL A 195 6.15 1.91 7.35
N ARG A 196 6.22 0.81 8.11
CA ARG A 196 7.24 -0.24 7.92
C ARG A 196 7.17 -0.85 6.51
N LEU A 197 5.96 -1.12 6.02
CA LEU A 197 5.78 -1.61 4.65
C LEU A 197 6.17 -0.56 3.62
N SER A 198 5.80 0.70 3.81
CA SER A 198 6.25 1.78 2.93
C SER A 198 7.78 1.88 2.89
N ASP A 199 8.46 1.81 4.04
CA ASP A 199 9.92 1.89 4.13
C ASP A 199 10.61 0.67 3.50
N SER A 200 9.97 -0.49 3.55
CA SER A 200 10.49 -1.72 2.93
C SER A 200 10.32 -1.70 1.41
N LEU A 201 9.09 -1.42 0.94
CA LEU A 201 8.68 -1.56 -0.46
C LEU A 201 9.00 -0.33 -1.31
N THR A 202 9.24 0.81 -0.69
CA THR A 202 9.51 2.09 -1.37
C THR A 202 10.61 2.83 -0.61
N GLU A 203 10.93 4.08 -0.97
CA GLU A 203 11.86 4.92 -0.19
C GLU A 203 11.24 5.48 1.11
N GLY A 204 10.17 4.86 1.61
CA GLY A 204 9.42 5.33 2.78
C GLY A 204 8.40 6.41 2.46
N ILE A 205 7.62 6.82 3.47
CA ILE A 205 6.61 7.87 3.28
C ILE A 205 7.30 9.20 2.93
N TYR A 206 6.82 9.88 1.88
CA TYR A 206 7.42 11.15 1.44
C TYR A 206 7.46 12.17 2.60
N VAL A 207 8.56 12.92 2.65
CA VAL A 207 8.76 13.98 3.64
C VAL A 207 8.75 15.34 2.95
N SER A 208 7.75 16.17 3.25
CA SER A 208 7.67 17.58 2.83
C SER A 208 8.32 18.51 3.85
#